data_AF-A0A210PDK0-F1
#
_entry.id   AF-A0A210PDK0-F1
#
_cell.length_a   1.000
_cell.length_b   1.000
_cell.length_c   1.000
_cell.angle_alpha   90.00
_cell.angle_beta   90.00
_cell.angle_gamma   90.00
#
_symmetry.space_group_name_H-M   'P 1'
#
loop_
_entity.id
_entity.type
_entity.pdbx_description
1 polymer ?
#
loop_
_entity_poly.entity_id
_entity_poly.type
_entity_poly.pdbx_seq_one_letter_code
_entity_poly.pdbx_strand_id
1 'polypeptide(L)'
;MASLTTEINRFNSCSKRLQIILDDTKRCFDDINESGRSEAGQLFSAELLQEEEQEILATARKPPGIVIFGQNAYCKSCVVNEIFSRNIFPRFENGDINGNNRMVQFKYGSNLSVGLSLPDGYDLAENLEAYKRPWSTIPIEDIEISENPSLDGANGTAVLEVSINHSMLRHGAKVIVSPSMNDSGSDLEQKYSKCCEKVSPILLFAFQTQELTENDLSFLKKLQTISHYQPVCFVGVSTEKSDSSDGSRTTEKNLNASKQKLEAGCNGSIEDLDDHENQNHLTNIDEPNYCVSPMSSPLSSVCSKGTCKGRVILTSSLVFHQLCDIGYLSESPGSRNLTNTMATDYYEVDSELIDNFASFPSRIVYFVQQTIQRYLVNAATVLNNCHERSLNMFIVSAFDMARDMMITPKKLEFARGKETELYKSLMKISVEKGDEIKLMISETIQSIHQSLVDKAAQYEFLE
;
A
#
# COMPACT_ATOMS: atom_id res chain seq x y z
N MET A 1 -24.16 1.80 11.42
CA MET A 1 -23.02 2.51 10.81
C MET A 1 -21.74 1.76 11.20
N ALA A 2 -20.77 1.66 10.29
CA ALA A 2 -19.46 1.10 10.64
C ALA A 2 -18.81 1.95 11.74
N SER A 3 -18.04 1.30 12.63
CA SER A 3 -17.25 2.00 13.64
C SER A 3 -15.77 1.89 13.25
N LEU A 4 -14.94 2.84 13.69
CA LEU A 4 -13.49 2.75 13.48
C LEU A 4 -12.92 1.41 13.98
N THR A 5 -13.45 0.89 15.11
CA THR A 5 -13.04 -0.40 15.67
C THR A 5 -13.33 -1.56 14.70
N THR A 6 -14.50 -1.54 14.06
CA THR A 6 -14.90 -2.57 13.09
C THR A 6 -14.00 -2.56 11.86
N GLU A 7 -13.72 -1.38 11.32
CA GLU A 7 -12.88 -1.25 10.12
C GLU A 7 -11.41 -1.63 10.39
N ILE A 8 -10.86 -1.22 11.54
CA ILE A 8 -9.51 -1.62 11.98
C ILE A 8 -9.43 -3.15 12.14
N ASN A 9 -10.41 -3.78 12.78
CA ASN A 9 -10.43 -5.23 12.94
C ASN A 9 -10.51 -5.96 11.59
N ARG A 10 -11.34 -5.45 10.68
CA ARG A 10 -11.45 -5.97 9.32
C ARG A 10 -10.12 -5.87 8.58
N PHE A 11 -9.45 -4.73 8.65
CA PHE A 11 -8.12 -4.55 8.05
C PHE A 11 -7.13 -5.57 8.57
N ASN A 12 -6.98 -5.68 9.90
CA ASN A 12 -5.99 -6.57 10.49
C ASN A 12 -6.28 -8.04 10.16
N SER A 13 -7.54 -8.42 9.99
CA SER A 13 -7.92 -9.75 9.50
C SER A 13 -7.49 -9.96 8.05
N CYS A 14 -7.70 -8.97 7.18
CA CYS A 14 -7.26 -9.00 5.78
C CYS A 14 -5.74 -8.97 5.64
N SER A 15 -5.02 -8.13 6.38
CA SER A 15 -3.55 -8.06 6.36
C SER A 15 -2.89 -9.36 6.79
N LYS A 16 -3.44 -10.06 7.80
CA LYS A 16 -2.99 -11.40 8.18
C LYS A 16 -3.18 -12.42 7.05
N ARG A 17 -4.33 -12.38 6.37
CA ARG A 17 -4.58 -13.25 5.20
C ARG A 17 -3.62 -12.92 4.06
N LEU A 18 -3.40 -11.64 3.78
CA LEU A 18 -2.45 -11.18 2.76
C LEU A 18 -1.03 -11.68 3.08
N GLN A 19 -0.61 -11.63 4.35
CA GLN A 19 0.67 -12.18 4.78
C GLN A 19 0.78 -13.69 4.51
N ILE A 20 -0.25 -14.46 4.85
CA ILE A 20 -0.27 -15.91 4.60
C ILE A 20 -0.15 -16.19 3.09
N ILE A 21 -0.91 -15.49 2.25
CA ILE A 21 -0.87 -15.67 0.79
C ILE A 21 0.51 -15.30 0.24
N LEU A 22 1.14 -14.23 0.75
CA LEU A 22 2.50 -13.86 0.36
C LEU A 22 3.51 -14.96 0.74
N ASP A 23 3.44 -15.48 1.96
CA ASP A 23 4.34 -16.55 2.42
C ASP A 23 4.15 -17.83 1.59
N ASP A 24 2.91 -18.19 1.25
CA ASP A 24 2.60 -19.33 0.38
C ASP A 24 3.06 -19.10 -1.07
N THR A 25 2.95 -17.86 -1.57
CA THR A 25 3.45 -17.48 -2.90
C THR A 25 4.96 -17.67 -2.99
N LYS A 26 5.70 -17.22 -1.97
CA LYS A 26 7.16 -17.38 -1.93
C LYS A 26 7.58 -18.84 -1.90
N ARG A 27 6.92 -19.66 -1.07
CA ARG A 27 7.16 -21.11 -1.06
C ARG A 27 6.90 -21.75 -2.42
N CYS A 28 5.80 -21.37 -3.06
CA CYS A 28 5.48 -21.86 -4.40
C CYS A 28 6.56 -21.46 -5.43
N PHE A 29 7.07 -20.23 -5.35
CA PHE A 29 8.16 -19.77 -6.21
C PHE A 29 9.46 -20.53 -5.95
N ASP A 30 9.80 -20.78 -4.69
CA ASP A 30 10.96 -21.60 -4.32
C ASP A 30 10.82 -23.03 -4.88
N ASP A 31 9.65 -23.68 -4.71
CA ASP A 31 9.37 -25.02 -5.24
C ASP A 31 9.47 -25.07 -6.77
N ILE A 32 8.96 -24.05 -7.46
CA ILE A 32 9.06 -23.90 -8.92
C ILE A 32 10.53 -23.76 -9.35
N ASN A 33 11.30 -22.94 -8.64
CA ASN A 33 12.70 -22.71 -8.97
C ASN A 33 13.57 -23.93 -8.67
N GLU A 34 13.25 -24.71 -7.64
CA GLU A 34 13.93 -25.98 -7.33
C GLU A 34 13.61 -27.05 -8.37
N SER A 35 12.34 -27.22 -8.73
CA SER A 35 11.92 -28.21 -9.73
C SER A 35 12.33 -27.84 -11.17
N GLY A 36 12.49 -26.54 -11.47
CA GLY A 36 12.93 -26.02 -12.75
C GLY A 36 14.43 -26.15 -13.03
N ARG A 37 15.24 -26.62 -12.07
CA ARG A 37 16.68 -26.88 -12.26
C ARG A 37 16.88 -28.22 -12.94
N SER A 38 17.25 -28.17 -14.22
CA SER A 38 17.66 -29.36 -14.99
C SER A 38 19.16 -29.30 -15.33
N GLU A 39 19.74 -30.44 -15.71
CA GLU A 39 21.14 -30.55 -16.17
C GLU A 39 21.47 -29.62 -17.36
N ALA A 40 20.44 -29.16 -18.09
CA ALA A 40 20.54 -28.24 -19.22
C ALA A 40 20.42 -26.74 -18.86
N GLY A 41 20.22 -26.39 -17.57
CA GLY A 41 20.01 -25.01 -17.10
C GLY A 41 18.62 -24.79 -16.46
N GLN A 42 18.40 -23.58 -15.94
CA GLN A 42 17.11 -23.17 -15.36
C GLN A 42 16.16 -22.70 -16.48
N LEU A 43 14.97 -23.31 -16.58
CA LEU A 43 14.00 -23.02 -17.64
C LEU A 43 13.34 -21.63 -17.50
N PHE A 44 13.05 -21.22 -16.28
CA PHE A 44 12.61 -19.87 -15.91
C PHE A 44 12.80 -19.68 -14.38
N SER A 45 12.82 -18.43 -13.92
CA SER A 45 12.85 -18.09 -12.47
C SER A 45 11.57 -17.35 -12.11
N ALA A 46 10.81 -17.91 -11.16
CA ALA A 46 9.66 -17.24 -10.57
C ALA A 46 10.15 -16.45 -9.35
N GLU A 47 10.09 -15.12 -9.43
CA GLU A 47 10.57 -14.25 -8.37
C GLU A 47 9.62 -13.06 -8.17
N LEU A 48 9.47 -12.68 -6.90
CA LEU A 48 8.82 -11.45 -6.48
C LEU A 48 9.87 -10.35 -6.50
N LEU A 49 9.58 -9.21 -7.13
CA LEU A 49 10.52 -8.08 -7.11
C LEU A 49 10.62 -7.52 -5.70
N GLN A 50 11.78 -6.97 -5.36
CA GLN A 50 12.02 -6.42 -4.02
C GLN A 50 11.05 -5.28 -3.70
N GLU A 51 10.74 -4.41 -4.67
CA GLU A 51 9.78 -3.33 -4.50
C GLU A 51 8.35 -3.85 -4.27
N GLU A 52 7.93 -4.87 -5.04
CA GLU A 52 6.62 -5.53 -4.90
C GLU A 52 6.47 -6.14 -3.50
N GLU A 53 7.51 -6.84 -3.03
CA GLU A 53 7.51 -7.43 -1.70
C GLU A 53 7.40 -6.37 -0.61
N GLN A 54 8.21 -5.31 -0.70
CA GLN A 54 8.22 -4.24 0.29
C GLN A 54 6.85 -3.55 0.39
N GLU A 55 6.19 -3.30 -0.73
CA GLU A 55 4.85 -2.72 -0.77
C GLU A 55 3.81 -3.62 -0.09
N ILE A 56 3.84 -4.92 -0.38
CA ILE A 56 2.91 -5.88 0.25
C ILE A 56 3.18 -5.97 1.75
N LEU A 57 4.44 -6.07 2.17
CA LEU A 57 4.84 -6.17 3.57
C LEU A 57 4.50 -4.90 4.37
N ALA A 58 4.59 -3.72 3.76
CA ALA A 58 4.20 -2.46 4.38
C ALA A 58 2.71 -2.42 4.77
N THR A 59 1.86 -3.16 4.06
CA THR A 59 0.44 -3.32 4.36
C THR A 59 0.14 -4.54 5.25
N ALA A 60 0.86 -5.64 5.04
CA ALA A 60 0.59 -6.92 5.69
C ALA A 60 1.09 -6.97 7.15
N ARG A 61 2.23 -6.35 7.43
CA ARG A 61 2.90 -6.46 8.75
C ARG A 61 2.69 -5.25 9.65
N LYS A 62 2.45 -4.06 9.08
CA LYS A 62 2.29 -2.84 9.87
C LYS A 62 0.82 -2.65 10.25
N PRO A 63 0.52 -2.33 11.52
CA PRO A 63 -0.84 -2.01 11.93
C PRO A 63 -1.26 -0.61 11.41
N PRO A 64 -2.57 -0.32 11.31
CA PRO A 64 -3.05 1.03 11.02
C PRO A 64 -2.58 2.02 12.09
N GLY A 65 -2.06 3.17 11.67
CA GLY A 65 -1.65 4.25 12.55
C GLY A 65 -2.32 5.56 12.17
N ILE A 66 -3.13 6.13 13.04
CA ILE A 66 -3.66 7.49 12.84
C ILE A 66 -2.57 8.47 13.26
N VAL A 67 -1.95 9.15 12.29
CA VAL A 67 -0.84 10.08 12.51
C VAL A 67 -1.37 11.51 12.43
N ILE A 68 -1.25 12.24 13.53
CA ILE A 68 -1.85 13.57 13.71
C ILE A 68 -0.75 14.63 13.66
N PHE A 69 -0.74 15.35 12.54
CA PHE A 69 -0.04 16.62 12.36
C PHE A 69 -0.99 17.79 12.66
N GLY A 70 -0.44 18.98 12.82
CA GLY A 70 -1.24 20.18 12.95
C GLY A 70 -0.42 21.42 13.25
N GLN A 71 -1.07 22.57 13.12
CA GLN A 71 -0.45 23.90 13.29
C GLN A 71 0.12 24.09 14.70
N ASN A 72 -0.59 23.61 15.73
CA ASN A 72 -0.21 23.81 17.13
C ASN A 72 -0.67 22.63 18.00
N ALA A 73 -0.23 22.64 19.26
CA ALA A 73 -0.55 21.59 20.23
C ALA A 73 -2.05 21.51 20.56
N TYR A 74 -2.73 22.65 20.58
CA TYR A 74 -4.17 22.76 20.80
C TYR A 74 -4.98 21.98 19.75
N CYS A 75 -4.73 22.22 18.46
CA CYS A 75 -5.41 21.53 17.36
C CYS A 75 -5.24 20.01 17.45
N LYS A 76 -4.00 19.57 17.72
CA LYS A 76 -3.67 18.15 17.91
C LYS A 76 -4.45 17.57 19.10
N SER A 77 -4.51 18.28 20.22
CA SER A 77 -5.24 17.87 21.42
C SER A 77 -6.73 17.67 21.16
N CYS A 78 -7.39 18.60 20.48
CA CYS A 78 -8.81 18.49 20.14
C CYS A 78 -9.09 17.23 19.32
N VAL A 79 -8.30 16.98 18.28
CA VAL A 79 -8.45 15.79 17.43
C VAL A 79 -8.22 14.49 18.23
N VAL A 80 -7.17 14.42 19.05
CA VAL A 80 -6.87 13.24 19.87
C VAL A 80 -8.00 12.92 20.85
N ASN A 81 -8.47 13.95 21.56
CA ASN A 81 -9.53 13.79 22.56
C ASN A 81 -10.86 13.37 21.93
N GLU A 82 -11.15 13.86 20.71
CA GLU A 82 -12.34 13.48 19.95
C GLU A 82 -12.24 12.03 19.45
N ILE A 83 -11.09 11.61 18.92
CA ILE A 83 -10.83 10.21 18.47
C ILE A 83 -11.06 9.20 19.60
N PHE A 84 -10.62 9.54 20.83
CA PHE A 84 -10.81 8.68 22.01
C PHE A 84 -12.13 8.93 22.73
N SER A 85 -12.91 9.93 22.31
CA SER A 85 -14.11 10.42 23.02
C SER A 85 -13.85 10.62 24.53
N ARG A 86 -12.64 11.10 24.85
CA ARG A 86 -12.12 11.24 26.22
C ARG A 86 -11.03 12.31 26.24
N ASN A 87 -11.02 13.14 27.29
CA ASN A 87 -9.96 14.13 27.55
C ASN A 87 -8.68 13.47 28.08
N ILE A 88 -8.03 12.62 27.26
CA ILE A 88 -6.80 11.92 27.63
C ILE A 88 -5.55 12.75 27.35
N PHE A 89 -5.58 13.59 26.32
CA PHE A 89 -4.50 14.50 25.96
C PHE A 89 -4.77 15.87 26.58
N PRO A 90 -3.76 16.58 27.13
CA PRO A 90 -3.96 17.84 27.81
C PRO A 90 -4.49 18.91 26.84
N ARG A 91 -5.37 19.77 27.34
CA ARG A 91 -5.83 20.95 26.60
C ARG A 91 -4.76 22.03 26.74
N PHE A 92 -4.25 22.49 25.62
CA PHE A 92 -3.32 23.62 25.55
C PHE A 92 -4.13 24.91 25.43
N GLU A 93 -3.55 26.04 25.83
CA GLU A 93 -4.19 27.34 25.60
C GLU A 93 -4.23 27.66 24.09
N ASN A 94 -5.23 28.45 23.69
CA ASN A 94 -5.36 28.87 22.29
C ASN A 94 -4.14 29.69 21.89
N GLY A 95 -3.37 29.21 20.92
CA GLY A 95 -2.20 29.92 20.41
C GLY A 95 -0.88 29.61 21.12
N ASP A 96 -0.82 28.55 21.92
CA ASP A 96 0.44 28.03 22.47
C ASP A 96 1.27 27.37 21.35
N ILE A 97 1.88 28.23 20.53
CA ILE A 97 2.68 27.88 19.35
C ILE A 97 4.10 27.48 19.78
N ASN A 98 4.52 27.87 21.00
CA ASN A 98 5.92 27.81 21.44
C ASN A 98 6.28 26.60 22.30
N GLY A 99 5.31 25.73 22.65
CA GLY A 99 5.60 24.51 23.41
C GLY A 99 6.42 23.52 22.58
N ASN A 100 7.61 23.14 23.04
CA ASN A 100 8.43 22.10 22.44
C ASN A 100 7.93 20.71 22.88
N ASN A 101 6.93 20.19 22.19
CA ASN A 101 6.27 18.94 22.57
C ASN A 101 6.92 17.74 21.90
N ARG A 102 7.21 16.71 22.69
CA ARG A 102 7.70 15.42 22.17
C ARG A 102 6.60 14.66 21.41
N MET A 103 7.02 13.62 20.69
CA MET A 103 6.07 12.70 20.05
C MET A 103 5.34 11.89 21.11
N VAL A 104 4.02 11.70 20.94
CA VAL A 104 3.21 10.86 21.83
C VAL A 104 2.58 9.73 21.03
N GLN A 105 2.75 8.49 21.50
CA GLN A 105 2.23 7.29 20.85
C GLN A 105 1.27 6.56 21.78
N PHE A 106 0.02 6.41 21.36
CA PHE A 106 -0.98 5.61 22.05
C PHE A 106 -0.95 4.17 21.57
N LYS A 107 -0.88 3.23 22.52
CA LYS A 107 -0.95 1.78 22.31
C LYS A 107 -1.96 1.13 23.24
N TYR A 108 -2.33 -0.12 22.95
CA TYR A 108 -3.21 -0.86 23.83
C TYR A 108 -2.52 -1.23 25.14
N GLY A 109 -3.21 -1.02 26.25
CA GLY A 109 -2.87 -1.58 27.55
C GLY A 109 -4.13 -1.85 28.35
N SER A 110 -4.12 -2.92 29.15
CA SER A 110 -5.26 -3.22 30.04
C SER A 110 -5.45 -2.13 31.10
N ASN A 111 -4.35 -1.51 31.52
CA ASN A 111 -4.31 -0.43 32.50
C ASN A 111 -3.74 0.85 31.86
N LEU A 112 -4.22 2.00 32.35
CA LEU A 112 -3.66 3.30 32.00
C LEU A 112 -2.22 3.39 32.53
N SER A 113 -1.27 3.61 31.63
CA SER A 113 0.14 3.79 31.98
C SER A 113 0.86 4.63 30.94
N VAL A 114 2.00 5.18 31.34
CA VAL A 114 2.87 5.98 30.48
C VAL A 114 4.32 5.57 30.69
N GLY A 115 5.15 5.73 29.68
CA GLY A 115 6.60 5.56 29.74
C GLY A 115 7.28 6.33 28.61
N LEU A 116 8.59 6.52 28.72
CA LEU A 116 9.42 7.12 27.68
C LEU A 116 10.22 6.03 26.97
N SER A 117 10.14 5.97 25.64
CA SER A 117 10.92 5.05 24.81
C SER A 117 11.81 5.85 23.88
N LEU A 118 13.08 5.47 23.80
CA LEU A 118 14.00 5.98 22.79
C LEU A 118 13.71 5.33 21.41
N PRO A 119 14.15 5.95 20.31
CA PRO A 119 13.96 5.39 18.95
C PRO A 119 14.49 3.95 18.80
N ASP A 120 15.60 3.65 19.49
CA ASP A 120 16.28 2.36 19.47
C ASP A 120 15.57 1.27 20.29
N GLY A 121 14.43 1.59 20.91
CA GLY A 121 13.59 0.65 21.66
C GLY A 121 14.00 0.45 23.12
N TYR A 122 14.88 1.31 23.65
CA TYR A 122 15.21 1.34 25.08
C TYR A 122 14.23 2.22 25.85
N ASP A 123 13.77 1.75 27.00
CA ASP A 123 12.97 2.54 27.92
C ASP A 123 13.86 3.51 28.70
N LEU A 124 13.47 4.78 28.74
CA LEU A 124 14.13 5.81 29.53
C LEU A 124 13.49 5.85 30.93
N ALA A 125 14.31 5.57 31.94
CA ALA A 125 13.90 5.57 33.34
C ALA A 125 13.87 7.00 33.90
N GLU A 126 12.86 7.79 33.52
CA GLU A 126 12.57 9.10 34.12
C GLU A 126 11.41 9.04 35.12
N ASN A 127 11.43 9.95 36.10
CA ASN A 127 10.36 10.07 37.09
C ASN A 127 9.27 11.02 36.58
N LEU A 128 8.41 10.51 35.70
CA LEU A 128 7.29 11.24 35.11
C LEU A 128 6.32 11.77 36.18
N GLU A 129 5.70 12.93 35.94
CA GLU A 129 4.66 13.50 36.80
C GLU A 129 3.47 12.54 36.94
N ALA A 130 3.19 11.79 35.88
CA ALA A 130 2.18 10.73 35.85
C ALA A 130 2.38 9.64 36.91
N TYR A 131 3.59 9.47 37.45
CA TYR A 131 3.85 8.50 38.53
C TYR A 131 3.59 9.06 39.93
N LYS A 132 3.52 10.39 40.08
CA LYS A 132 3.37 11.03 41.39
C LYS A 132 1.94 11.02 41.90
N ARG A 133 0.95 11.01 41.00
CA ARG A 133 -0.48 11.07 41.33
C ARG A 133 -1.32 10.30 40.30
N PRO A 134 -2.50 9.77 40.67
CA PRO A 134 -3.45 9.27 39.70
C PRO A 134 -3.82 10.36 38.69
N TRP A 135 -3.87 10.00 37.41
CA TRP A 135 -4.16 10.93 36.32
C TRP A 135 -5.20 10.33 35.37
N SER A 136 -6.04 11.20 34.82
CA SER A 136 -7.00 10.86 33.76
C SER A 136 -6.61 11.42 32.40
N THR A 137 -5.72 12.41 32.43
CA THR A 137 -5.19 13.22 31.33
C THR A 137 -3.68 13.29 31.52
N ILE A 138 -2.92 13.17 30.43
CA ILE A 138 -1.45 13.18 30.49
C ILE A 138 -0.99 14.55 31.05
N PRO A 139 -0.11 14.58 32.05
CA PRO A 139 0.50 15.82 32.54
C PRO A 139 1.25 16.54 31.41
N ILE A 140 1.14 17.87 31.36
CA ILE A 140 1.78 18.68 30.32
C ILE A 140 3.31 18.56 30.41
N GLU A 141 3.82 18.47 31.64
CA GLU A 141 5.23 18.36 31.98
C GLU A 141 5.89 17.09 31.40
N ASP A 142 5.11 16.03 31.21
CA ASP A 142 5.59 14.77 30.61
C ASP A 142 5.66 14.84 29.06
N ILE A 143 5.01 15.84 28.46
CA ILE A 143 4.97 16.08 27.01
C ILE A 143 5.99 17.15 26.61
N GLU A 144 6.10 18.23 27.37
CA GLU A 144 7.03 19.32 27.10
C GLU A 144 8.48 18.87 27.30
N ILE A 145 9.34 19.27 26.37
CA ILE A 145 10.78 19.09 26.46
C ILE A 145 11.36 20.42 26.90
N SER A 146 11.96 20.46 28.10
CA SER A 146 12.63 21.67 28.58
C SER A 146 13.77 22.08 27.64
N GLU A 147 13.87 23.37 27.32
CA GLU A 147 14.87 23.93 26.39
C GLU A 147 16.33 23.88 26.90
N ASN A 148 16.59 23.32 28.09
CA ASN A 148 17.93 23.23 28.67
C ASN A 148 18.79 22.22 27.88
N PRO A 149 19.72 22.66 27.01
CA PRO A 149 20.43 21.78 26.07
C PRO A 149 21.55 20.97 26.72
N SER A 150 21.73 21.12 28.04
CA SER A 150 22.98 20.78 28.73
C SER A 150 23.00 19.42 29.43
N LEU A 151 21.88 18.68 29.51
CA LEU A 151 21.88 17.44 30.29
C LEU A 151 21.50 16.13 29.57
N ASP A 152 20.67 16.09 28.53
CA ASP A 152 20.40 14.78 27.88
C ASP A 152 19.82 14.87 26.46
N GLY A 153 20.64 14.55 25.44
CA GLY A 153 20.16 14.41 24.06
C GLY A 153 19.16 13.26 23.87
N ALA A 154 19.16 12.27 24.77
CA ALA A 154 18.21 11.15 24.73
C ALA A 154 16.79 11.63 25.04
N ASN A 155 16.61 12.47 26.06
CA ASN A 155 15.29 12.97 26.48
C ASN A 155 14.58 13.74 25.34
N GLY A 156 15.30 14.57 24.60
CA GLY A 156 14.74 15.32 23.46
C GLY A 156 14.28 14.44 22.29
N THR A 157 14.73 13.19 22.21
CA THR A 157 14.34 12.23 21.16
C THR A 157 13.37 11.16 21.65
N ALA A 158 13.11 11.09 22.96
CA ALA A 158 12.26 10.10 23.57
C ALA A 158 10.78 10.32 23.20
N VAL A 159 10.10 9.22 22.92
CA VAL A 159 8.68 9.14 22.59
C VAL A 159 7.90 8.82 23.86
N LEU A 160 6.87 9.60 24.16
CA LEU A 160 5.95 9.29 25.25
C LEU A 160 4.98 8.20 24.79
N GLU A 161 5.15 6.99 25.30
CA GLU A 161 4.25 5.88 25.03
C GLU A 161 3.15 5.80 26.09
N VAL A 162 1.90 5.92 25.64
CA VAL A 162 0.72 5.94 26.50
C VAL A 162 -0.09 4.68 26.22
N SER A 163 -0.25 3.83 27.23
CA SER A 163 -1.05 2.61 27.12
C SER A 163 -2.44 2.84 27.69
N ILE A 164 -3.47 2.64 26.88
CA ILE A 164 -4.87 2.82 27.30
C ILE A 164 -5.75 1.64 26.86
N ASN A 165 -6.79 1.37 27.63
CA ASN A 165 -7.80 0.36 27.30
C ASN A 165 -8.85 0.96 26.37
N HIS A 166 -8.56 0.94 25.07
CA HIS A 166 -9.46 1.45 24.02
C HIS A 166 -9.70 0.38 22.95
N SER A 167 -10.94 0.25 22.47
CA SER A 167 -11.35 -0.83 21.57
C SER A 167 -10.58 -0.84 20.25
N MET A 168 -10.33 0.33 19.65
CA MET A 168 -9.52 0.43 18.43
C MET A 168 -8.08 -0.05 18.64
N LEU A 169 -7.45 0.37 19.75
CA LEU A 169 -6.07 0.01 20.05
C LEU A 169 -5.96 -1.48 20.36
N ARG A 170 -6.96 -2.06 21.03
CA ARG A 170 -7.04 -3.51 21.30
C ARG A 170 -6.97 -4.34 20.01
N HIS A 171 -7.51 -3.82 18.92
CA HIS A 171 -7.44 -4.48 17.62
C HIS A 171 -6.12 -4.25 16.89
N GLY A 172 -5.15 -3.52 17.48
CA GLY A 172 -3.79 -3.36 16.98
C GLY A 172 -3.48 -1.98 16.43
N ALA A 173 -4.47 -1.08 16.29
CA ALA A 173 -4.21 0.27 15.81
C ALA A 173 -3.35 1.08 16.78
N LYS A 174 -2.69 2.11 16.26
CA LYS A 174 -1.97 3.12 17.02
C LYS A 174 -2.47 4.52 16.70
N VAL A 175 -2.34 5.44 17.64
CA VAL A 175 -2.55 6.87 17.40
C VAL A 175 -1.24 7.58 17.74
N ILE A 176 -0.70 8.34 16.80
CA ILE A 176 0.59 9.02 16.91
C ILE A 176 0.33 10.51 16.80
N VAL A 177 0.72 11.25 17.84
CA VAL A 177 0.70 12.71 17.85
C VAL A 177 2.10 13.19 17.53
N SER A 178 2.24 13.88 16.40
CA SER A 178 3.53 14.40 15.96
C SER A 178 4.12 15.39 16.99
N PRO A 179 5.46 15.47 17.11
CA PRO A 179 6.11 16.47 17.94
C PRO A 179 5.84 17.90 17.43
N SER A 180 6.27 18.92 18.18
CA SER A 180 6.23 20.30 17.69
C SER A 180 7.14 20.47 16.47
N MET A 181 6.67 21.22 15.48
CA MET A 181 7.37 21.45 14.22
C MET A 181 8.01 22.83 14.26
N ASN A 182 9.30 22.89 14.58
CA ASN A 182 10.04 24.16 14.58
C ASN A 182 10.20 24.68 13.14
N ASP A 183 10.18 26.00 12.96
CA ASP A 183 10.13 26.71 11.67
C ASP A 183 11.25 26.35 10.67
N SER A 184 12.34 25.71 11.10
CA SER A 184 13.49 25.46 10.22
C SER A 184 13.26 24.40 9.16
N GLY A 185 12.16 23.61 9.22
CA GLY A 185 11.71 22.66 8.17
C GLY A 185 12.68 21.52 7.80
N SER A 186 13.95 21.62 8.20
CA SER A 186 15.05 20.71 7.89
C SER A 186 14.85 19.31 8.47
N ASP A 187 14.10 19.20 9.58
CA ASP A 187 13.88 17.95 10.29
C ASP A 187 12.55 17.24 9.95
N LEU A 188 11.75 17.78 9.00
CA LEU A 188 10.41 17.23 8.72
C LEU A 188 10.46 15.77 8.25
N GLU A 189 11.42 15.42 7.38
CA GLU A 189 11.54 14.07 6.85
C GLU A 189 11.86 13.04 7.94
N GLN A 190 12.75 13.38 8.87
CA GLN A 190 13.08 12.52 10.00
C GLN A 190 11.88 12.39 10.95
N LYS A 191 11.19 13.50 11.25
CA LYS A 191 9.98 13.49 12.09
C LYS A 191 8.84 12.67 11.46
N TYR A 192 8.61 12.83 10.16
CA TYR A 192 7.62 12.04 9.42
C TYR A 192 7.99 10.55 9.44
N SER A 193 9.24 10.22 9.12
CA SER A 193 9.75 8.85 9.15
C SER A 193 9.52 8.21 10.52
N LYS A 194 9.88 8.89 11.62
CA LYS A 194 9.63 8.42 12.99
C LYS A 194 8.15 8.20 13.31
N CYS A 195 7.26 9.07 12.83
CA CYS A 195 5.82 8.94 13.06
C CYS A 195 5.22 7.73 12.31
N CYS A 196 5.77 7.39 11.15
CA CYS A 196 5.19 6.43 10.21
C CYS A 196 5.92 5.07 10.19
N GLU A 197 7.14 4.96 10.73
CA GLU A 197 8.02 3.79 10.60
C GLU A 197 7.30 2.47 10.94
N LYS A 198 6.58 2.45 12.07
CA LYS A 198 6.00 1.25 12.68
C LYS A 198 4.51 1.06 12.39
N VAL A 199 3.94 1.80 11.44
CA VAL A 199 2.51 1.78 11.10
C VAL A 199 2.25 1.91 9.60
N SER A 200 1.05 1.53 9.16
CA SER A 200 0.47 1.98 7.89
C SER A 200 -0.25 3.31 8.16
N PRO A 201 0.30 4.46 7.73
CA PRO A 201 -0.13 5.77 8.23
C PRO A 201 -1.47 6.21 7.63
N ILE A 202 -2.30 6.83 8.46
CA ILE A 202 -3.51 7.56 8.07
C ILE A 202 -3.28 8.99 8.53
N LEU A 203 -3.07 9.90 7.57
CA LEU A 203 -2.56 11.23 7.84
C LEU A 203 -3.69 12.19 8.15
N LEU A 204 -3.62 12.84 9.31
CA LEU A 204 -4.50 13.95 9.69
C LEU A 204 -3.66 15.21 9.84
N PHE A 205 -4.21 16.34 9.38
CA PHE A 205 -3.64 17.66 9.63
C PHE A 205 -4.69 18.56 10.30
N ALA A 206 -4.47 18.88 11.56
CA ALA A 206 -5.37 19.69 12.37
C ALA A 206 -4.99 21.18 12.30
N PHE A 207 -5.96 22.05 12.01
CA PHE A 207 -5.78 23.49 11.91
C PHE A 207 -6.92 24.23 12.60
N GLN A 208 -6.68 25.49 12.98
CA GLN A 208 -7.65 26.33 13.68
C GLN A 208 -7.95 27.62 12.93
N THR A 209 -6.98 28.11 12.17
CA THR A 209 -7.11 29.38 11.45
C THR A 209 -8.05 29.25 10.26
N GLN A 210 -8.71 30.36 9.90
CA GLN A 210 -9.52 30.44 8.69
C GLN A 210 -8.68 30.48 7.41
N GLU A 211 -7.36 30.62 7.54
CA GLU A 211 -6.37 30.64 6.47
C GLU A 211 -5.11 29.90 6.93
N LEU A 212 -4.55 29.05 6.09
CA LEU A 212 -3.25 28.41 6.31
C LEU A 212 -2.14 29.44 6.10
N THR A 213 -1.18 29.49 7.02
CA THR A 213 -0.02 30.39 6.91
C THR A 213 0.93 29.93 5.81
N GLU A 214 1.85 30.80 5.38
CA GLU A 214 2.89 30.41 4.41
C GLU A 214 3.76 29.24 4.93
N ASN A 215 4.04 29.22 6.25
CA ASN A 215 4.74 28.12 6.90
C ASN A 215 3.94 26.82 6.78
N ASP A 216 2.62 26.85 7.03
CA ASP A 216 1.75 25.68 6.85
C ASP A 216 1.75 25.17 5.41
N LEU A 217 1.63 26.08 4.44
CA LEU A 217 1.65 25.70 3.02
C LEU A 217 3.00 25.12 2.61
N SER A 218 4.11 25.66 3.11
CA SER A 218 5.45 25.13 2.86
C SER A 218 5.63 23.74 3.48
N PHE A 219 5.14 23.53 4.71
CA PHE A 219 5.11 22.26 5.39
C PHE A 219 4.30 21.23 4.61
N LEU A 220 3.09 21.60 4.18
CA LEU A 220 2.17 20.72 3.47
C LEU A 220 2.68 20.33 2.08
N LYS A 221 3.35 21.23 1.36
CA LYS A 221 4.04 20.90 0.10
C LYS A 221 5.17 19.91 0.33
N LYS A 222 5.97 20.08 1.39
CA LYS A 222 7.03 19.13 1.72
C LYS A 222 6.46 17.78 2.17
N LEU A 223 5.35 17.80 2.92
CA LEU A 223 4.62 16.60 3.35
C LEU A 223 4.13 15.76 2.16
N GLN A 224 3.61 16.39 1.10
CA GLN A 224 3.23 15.70 -0.14
C GLN A 224 4.38 14.88 -0.71
N THR A 225 5.57 15.49 -0.84
CA THR A 225 6.72 14.79 -1.43
C THR A 225 7.20 13.63 -0.56
N ILE A 226 7.39 13.85 0.75
CA ILE A 226 7.93 12.81 1.65
C ILE A 226 6.92 11.68 1.94
N SER A 227 5.62 11.95 1.81
CA SER A 227 4.56 10.94 1.98
C SER A 227 4.16 10.26 0.67
N HIS A 228 4.85 10.55 -0.44
CA HIS A 228 4.50 10.07 -1.77
C HIS A 228 3.04 10.36 -2.15
N TYR A 229 2.58 11.59 -1.87
CA TYR A 229 1.23 12.08 -2.18
C TYR A 229 0.11 11.26 -1.54
N GLN A 230 0.35 10.71 -0.33
CA GLN A 230 -0.69 10.06 0.44
C GLN A 230 -1.87 11.00 0.75
N PRO A 231 -3.10 10.48 0.82
CA PRO A 231 -4.26 11.28 1.18
C PRO A 231 -4.15 11.81 2.61
N VAL A 232 -4.56 13.06 2.81
CA VAL A 232 -4.57 13.73 4.12
C VAL A 232 -5.99 14.17 4.46
N CYS A 233 -6.41 13.90 5.70
CA CYS A 233 -7.63 14.43 6.27
C CYS A 233 -7.33 15.75 7.00
N PHE A 234 -7.77 16.86 6.43
CA PHE A 234 -7.63 18.20 6.99
C PHE A 234 -8.79 18.48 7.92
N VAL A 235 -8.50 18.81 9.18
CA VAL A 235 -9.50 18.97 10.24
C VAL A 235 -9.45 20.37 10.82
N GLY A 236 -10.51 21.15 10.57
CA GLY A 236 -10.71 22.46 11.15
C GLY A 236 -11.28 22.34 12.56
N VAL A 237 -10.55 22.87 13.55
CA VAL A 237 -10.91 22.87 14.97
C VAL A 237 -11.49 24.24 15.33
N SER A 238 -12.65 24.25 15.99
CA SER A 238 -13.28 25.49 16.46
C SER A 238 -12.67 25.95 17.78
N THR A 239 -12.46 27.27 17.94
CA THR A 239 -12.26 27.87 19.26
C THR A 239 -13.56 27.79 20.04
N GLU A 240 -13.54 27.19 21.23
CA GLU A 240 -14.61 27.44 22.20
C GLU A 240 -14.63 28.95 22.47
N LYS A 241 -15.67 29.65 22.03
CA LYS A 241 -15.91 31.03 22.45
C LYS A 241 -16.07 31.00 23.97
N SER A 242 -15.24 31.74 24.68
CA SER A 242 -15.44 32.05 26.08
C SER A 242 -16.72 32.91 26.21
N ASP A 243 -17.88 32.26 26.29
CA ASP A 243 -19.12 32.93 26.65
C ASP A 243 -19.08 33.23 28.16
N SER A 244 -18.43 34.33 28.51
CA SER A 244 -18.65 35.02 29.78
C SER A 244 -19.85 35.96 29.63
N SER A 245 -20.87 35.75 30.49
CA SER A 245 -22.10 36.54 30.69
C SER A 245 -23.09 36.53 29.51
N ASP A 246 -24.33 36.08 29.67
CA ASP A 246 -25.27 36.64 30.64
C ASP A 246 -26.26 35.61 31.19
N GLY A 247 -26.59 35.78 32.47
CA GLY A 247 -27.44 34.88 33.22
C GLY A 247 -28.91 35.01 32.81
N SER A 248 -29.55 33.88 32.57
CA SER A 248 -30.96 33.76 32.93
C SER A 248 -31.26 32.36 33.41
N ARG A 249 -31.48 32.28 34.73
CA ARG A 249 -32.10 31.14 35.41
C ARG A 249 -33.54 31.02 34.92
N THR A 250 -33.89 29.89 34.33
CA THR A 250 -35.28 29.39 34.38
C THR A 250 -35.30 27.87 34.44
N THR A 251 -35.30 27.40 35.69
CA THR A 251 -35.97 26.21 36.23
C THR A 251 -36.64 25.24 35.26
N GLU A 252 -36.21 23.98 35.35
CA GLU A 252 -37.01 22.80 35.06
C GLU A 252 -38.39 22.88 35.75
N LYS A 253 -39.47 22.68 34.97
CA LYS A 253 -40.69 21.97 35.40
C LYS A 253 -41.69 21.79 34.24
N ASN A 254 -42.18 20.56 34.15
CA ASN A 254 -43.50 20.12 33.70
C ASN A 254 -43.63 19.43 32.33
N LEU A 255 -43.64 18.10 32.44
CA LEU A 255 -44.49 17.13 31.76
C LEU A 255 -45.86 17.67 31.31
N ASN A 256 -46.25 17.20 30.11
CA ASN A 256 -47.55 16.61 29.76
C ASN A 256 -48.84 17.30 30.24
N ALA A 257 -49.41 18.13 29.37
CA ALA A 257 -50.83 18.22 29.03
C ALA A 257 -50.95 19.29 27.95
N SER A 258 -51.44 19.05 26.74
CA SER A 258 -52.87 18.92 26.48
C SER A 258 -53.07 18.54 25.02
N LYS A 259 -53.71 17.40 24.77
CA LYS A 259 -54.51 17.21 23.56
C LYS A 259 -55.73 18.13 23.70
N GLN A 260 -56.03 18.94 22.69
CA GLN A 260 -57.30 18.86 21.96
C GLN A 260 -57.41 19.91 20.84
N LYS A 261 -58.00 19.41 19.75
CA LYS A 261 -58.93 20.10 18.85
C LYS A 261 -58.36 20.63 17.54
N LEU A 262 -58.43 19.78 16.50
CA LEU A 262 -59.37 19.95 15.39
C LEU A 262 -59.43 18.64 14.58
N GLU A 263 -60.60 18.03 14.63
CA GLU A 263 -61.03 16.91 13.79
C GLU A 263 -61.43 17.39 12.40
N ALA A 264 -61.21 16.55 11.39
CA ALA A 264 -62.15 16.16 10.31
C ALA A 264 -61.39 15.17 9.42
N GLY A 265 -61.62 13.85 9.55
CA GLY A 265 -62.57 13.09 8.72
C GLY A 265 -61.83 12.46 7.52
N CYS A 266 -61.91 11.18 7.15
CA CYS A 266 -62.87 10.11 7.42
C CYS A 266 -62.19 8.72 7.24
N ASN A 267 -62.67 7.75 8.02
CA ASN A 267 -63.01 6.33 7.74
C ASN A 267 -62.75 5.81 6.32
N GLY A 268 -62.38 4.56 6.03
CA GLY A 268 -62.28 3.26 6.71
C GLY A 268 -61.61 2.31 5.69
N SER A 269 -61.35 1.02 5.88
CA SER A 269 -61.77 0.01 6.84
C SER A 269 -60.73 -1.11 6.81
N ILE A 270 -60.57 -1.78 7.95
CA ILE A 270 -59.81 -3.02 8.13
C ILE A 270 -60.73 -4.18 7.76
N GLU A 271 -60.20 -5.19 7.06
CA GLU A 271 -60.62 -6.58 7.24
C GLU A 271 -59.35 -7.45 7.34
N ASP A 272 -59.09 -7.91 8.57
CA ASP A 272 -58.24 -9.04 8.90
C ASP A 272 -58.92 -10.33 8.43
N LEU A 273 -58.17 -11.31 7.94
CA LEU A 273 -58.52 -12.72 8.09
C LEU A 273 -57.26 -13.60 8.11
N ASP A 274 -57.23 -14.44 9.14
CA ASP A 274 -56.19 -15.37 9.54
C ASP A 274 -56.00 -16.59 8.60
N ASP A 275 -54.86 -17.27 8.84
CA ASP A 275 -54.73 -18.70 9.15
C ASP A 275 -54.19 -19.75 8.16
N HIS A 276 -53.29 -20.54 8.76
CA HIS A 276 -52.97 -21.98 8.62
C HIS A 276 -52.06 -22.56 7.50
N GLU A 277 -50.92 -23.09 7.97
CA GLU A 277 -50.38 -24.46 7.79
C GLU A 277 -50.06 -25.04 6.39
N ASN A 278 -48.81 -25.48 6.14
CA ASN A 278 -48.30 -26.84 6.43
C ASN A 278 -46.96 -27.18 5.72
N GLN A 279 -46.07 -27.83 6.51
CA GLN A 279 -45.21 -29.00 6.22
C GLN A 279 -44.12 -29.06 5.11
N ASN A 280 -42.89 -29.34 5.62
CA ASN A 280 -41.93 -30.40 5.25
C ASN A 280 -41.40 -30.54 3.80
N HIS A 281 -40.09 -30.34 3.60
CA HIS A 281 -39.17 -31.43 3.18
C HIS A 281 -37.67 -31.05 3.22
N LEU A 282 -36.85 -32.08 3.47
CA LEU A 282 -35.39 -32.06 3.62
C LEU A 282 -34.62 -31.95 2.28
N THR A 283 -33.32 -31.64 2.43
CA THR A 283 -32.15 -31.95 1.57
C THR A 283 -31.99 -31.20 0.25
N ASN A 284 -30.96 -30.34 0.16
CA ASN A 284 -29.65 -30.69 -0.42
C ASN A 284 -28.66 -29.52 -0.31
N ILE A 285 -27.40 -29.91 -0.17
CA ILE A 285 -26.20 -29.07 -0.19
C ILE A 285 -25.96 -28.67 -1.64
N ASP A 286 -25.80 -27.37 -1.93
CA ASP A 286 -25.22 -26.90 -3.18
C ASP A 286 -24.23 -25.75 -2.93
N GLU A 287 -23.10 -25.87 -3.62
CA GLU A 287 -21.90 -25.03 -3.60
C GLU A 287 -22.17 -23.56 -3.98
N PRO A 288 -21.41 -22.58 -3.45
CA PRO A 288 -21.44 -21.23 -3.99
C PRO A 288 -20.67 -21.17 -5.31
N ASN A 289 -21.42 -21.04 -6.41
CA ASN A 289 -20.92 -20.72 -7.75
C ASN A 289 -20.10 -19.41 -7.73
N TYR A 290 -18.79 -19.52 -7.93
CA TYR A 290 -17.93 -18.37 -8.30
C TYR A 290 -18.00 -18.17 -9.81
N CYS A 291 -18.84 -17.23 -10.27
CA CYS A 291 -18.74 -16.71 -11.63
C CYS A 291 -17.63 -15.66 -11.71
N VAL A 292 -16.49 -16.06 -12.27
CA VAL A 292 -15.42 -15.16 -12.73
C VAL A 292 -15.78 -14.70 -14.14
N SER A 293 -16.07 -13.41 -14.31
CA SER A 293 -16.18 -12.79 -15.64
C SER A 293 -14.85 -12.12 -16.01
N PRO A 294 -14.40 -12.18 -17.28
CA PRO A 294 -13.08 -11.67 -17.67
C PRO A 294 -13.05 -10.13 -17.67
N MET A 295 -11.92 -9.59 -17.17
CA MET A 295 -11.55 -8.18 -17.27
C MET A 295 -11.43 -7.75 -18.74
N SER A 296 -12.14 -6.70 -19.13
CA SER A 296 -11.87 -5.93 -20.35
C SER A 296 -11.55 -4.48 -19.97
N SER A 297 -10.43 -3.98 -20.48
CA SER A 297 -9.79 -2.69 -20.24
C SER A 297 -10.70 -1.47 -20.47
N PRO A 298 -10.42 -0.31 -19.86
CA PRO A 298 -11.34 0.83 -19.83
C PRO A 298 -11.28 1.65 -21.13
N LEU A 299 -12.40 1.72 -21.84
CA LEU A 299 -12.65 2.71 -22.90
C LEU A 299 -13.37 3.92 -22.29
N SER A 300 -12.81 5.09 -22.61
CA SER A 300 -13.34 6.43 -22.36
C SER A 300 -14.85 6.54 -22.57
N SER A 301 -15.60 6.85 -21.50
CA SER A 301 -17.01 7.21 -21.63
C SER A 301 -17.13 8.69 -22.01
N VAL A 302 -17.44 8.92 -23.29
CA VAL A 302 -18.05 10.16 -23.77
C VAL A 302 -19.39 10.32 -23.07
N CYS A 303 -19.53 11.31 -22.18
CA CYS A 303 -20.82 11.61 -21.55
C CYS A 303 -21.57 12.67 -22.35
N SER A 304 -22.78 12.29 -22.75
CA SER A 304 -23.75 13.06 -23.51
C SER A 304 -24.15 14.36 -22.81
N LYS A 305 -24.34 15.40 -23.62
CA LYS A 305 -24.83 16.74 -23.23
C LYS A 305 -26.16 16.64 -22.48
N GLY A 306 -26.12 16.81 -21.17
CA GLY A 306 -27.26 17.12 -20.32
C GLY A 306 -27.02 18.47 -19.65
N THR A 307 -27.89 19.44 -19.92
CA THR A 307 -27.88 20.78 -19.32
C THR A 307 -28.24 20.69 -17.84
N CYS A 308 -27.24 20.46 -17.00
CA CYS A 308 -27.39 20.59 -15.55
C CYS A 308 -27.25 22.08 -15.18
N LYS A 309 -28.37 22.70 -14.83
CA LYS A 309 -28.41 24.03 -14.22
C LYS A 309 -27.49 24.01 -12.99
N GLY A 310 -26.47 24.85 -13.02
CA GLY A 310 -25.50 24.98 -11.95
C GLY A 310 -26.17 25.30 -10.62
N ARG A 311 -26.06 24.38 -9.67
CA ARG A 311 -25.90 24.77 -8.27
C ARG A 311 -24.42 25.12 -8.12
N VAL A 312 -24.11 26.39 -8.25
CA VAL A 312 -22.85 26.94 -7.75
C VAL A 312 -22.87 26.70 -6.24
N ILE A 313 -22.02 25.81 -5.74
CA ILE A 313 -21.75 25.68 -4.31
C ILE A 313 -20.94 26.93 -3.94
N LEU A 314 -21.65 28.02 -3.64
CA LEU A 314 -21.06 29.21 -3.05
C LEU A 314 -20.81 28.89 -1.58
N THR A 315 -19.53 28.85 -1.19
CA THR A 315 -18.91 28.86 0.17
C THR A 315 -17.89 27.73 0.40
N SER A 316 -16.89 27.59 -0.47
CA SER A 316 -15.63 26.94 -0.09
C SER A 316 -14.88 27.83 0.91
N SER A 317 -14.36 27.26 2.00
CA SER A 317 -13.49 27.99 2.94
C SER A 317 -12.23 28.49 2.22
N LEU A 318 -11.57 29.53 2.74
CA LEU A 318 -10.30 29.99 2.16
C LEU A 318 -9.25 28.86 2.20
N VAL A 319 -9.25 28.07 3.28
CA VAL A 319 -8.45 26.84 3.39
C VAL A 319 -8.72 25.86 2.26
N PHE A 320 -9.98 25.66 1.84
CA PHE A 320 -10.30 24.81 0.70
C PHE A 320 -9.57 25.25 -0.57
N HIS A 321 -9.62 26.54 -0.90
CA HIS A 321 -8.92 27.07 -2.08
C HIS A 321 -7.40 26.93 -1.96
N GLN A 322 -6.83 27.23 -0.78
CA GLN A 322 -5.39 27.06 -0.55
C GLN A 322 -4.95 25.59 -0.71
N LEU A 323 -5.78 24.63 -0.27
CA LEU A 323 -5.51 23.20 -0.43
C LEU A 323 -5.70 22.72 -1.88
N CYS A 324 -6.60 23.34 -2.65
CA CYS A 324 -6.69 23.13 -4.10
C CYS A 324 -5.42 23.66 -4.81
N ASP A 325 -4.94 24.84 -4.45
CA ASP A 325 -3.76 25.48 -5.08
C ASP A 325 -2.48 24.65 -4.91
N ILE A 326 -2.33 23.99 -3.77
CA ILE A 326 -1.20 23.08 -3.51
C ILE A 326 -1.48 21.63 -3.94
N GLY A 327 -2.67 21.34 -4.49
CA GLY A 327 -2.99 20.06 -5.12
C GLY A 327 -3.42 18.93 -4.18
N TYR A 328 -3.83 19.21 -2.93
CA TYR A 328 -4.47 18.19 -2.09
C TYR A 328 -5.93 17.96 -2.47
N LEU A 329 -6.65 19.02 -2.81
CA LEU A 329 -8.07 18.98 -3.15
C LEU A 329 -8.29 19.34 -4.63
N SER A 330 -9.48 19.10 -5.13
CA SER A 330 -9.87 19.45 -6.51
C SER A 330 -11.23 20.17 -6.50
N GLU A 331 -11.33 21.28 -7.24
CA GLU A 331 -12.57 22.08 -7.30
C GLU A 331 -13.70 21.39 -8.06
N SER A 332 -13.37 20.39 -8.90
CA SER A 332 -14.35 19.57 -9.61
C SER A 332 -14.23 18.10 -9.21
N PRO A 333 -15.33 17.47 -8.75
CA PRO A 333 -15.31 16.04 -8.43
C PRO A 333 -15.05 15.24 -9.71
N GLY A 334 -13.96 14.47 -9.72
CA GLY A 334 -13.58 13.60 -10.84
C GLY A 334 -12.51 14.15 -11.78
N SER A 335 -11.99 15.38 -11.57
CA SER A 335 -10.81 15.87 -12.29
C SER A 335 -9.62 15.93 -11.33
N ARG A 336 -8.93 14.79 -11.18
CA ARG A 336 -7.58 14.83 -10.61
C ARG A 336 -6.70 15.63 -11.56
N ASN A 337 -5.95 16.58 -11.03
CA ASN A 337 -4.79 17.11 -11.74
C ASN A 337 -3.79 15.95 -11.86
N LEU A 338 -3.78 15.29 -13.02
CA LEU A 338 -2.95 14.14 -13.39
C LEU A 338 -1.45 14.48 -13.47
N THR A 339 -0.99 15.47 -12.72
CA THR A 339 0.34 16.05 -12.91
C THR A 339 1.39 15.51 -11.95
N ASN A 340 1.01 14.87 -10.83
CA ASN A 340 1.97 14.61 -9.75
C ASN A 340 2.07 13.17 -9.22
N THR A 341 1.19 12.23 -9.59
CA THR A 341 1.29 10.84 -9.14
C THR A 341 2.21 10.04 -10.07
N MET A 342 3.51 9.99 -9.74
CA MET A 342 4.49 9.13 -10.44
C MET A 342 4.32 7.64 -10.09
N ALA A 343 3.47 7.31 -9.12
CA ALA A 343 3.03 5.95 -8.80
C ALA A 343 1.51 5.88 -8.98
N THR A 344 1.03 5.31 -10.09
CA THR A 344 -0.41 5.10 -10.29
C THR A 344 -0.87 4.00 -9.34
N ASP A 345 -1.36 4.39 -8.18
CA ASP A 345 -2.04 3.48 -7.28
C ASP A 345 -3.26 2.86 -7.97
N TYR A 346 -3.48 1.55 -7.78
CA TYR A 346 -4.62 0.85 -8.37
C TYR A 346 -5.97 1.30 -7.80
N TYR A 347 -5.97 1.69 -6.54
CA TYR A 347 -7.10 2.29 -5.85
C TYR A 347 -6.66 3.58 -5.18
N GLU A 348 -7.30 4.68 -5.56
CA GLU A 348 -6.93 6.01 -5.13
C GLU A 348 -7.94 6.58 -4.13
N VAL A 349 -7.47 7.39 -3.18
CA VAL A 349 -8.30 8.02 -2.16
C VAL A 349 -8.07 9.52 -2.17
N ASP A 350 -9.18 10.25 -2.16
CA ASP A 350 -9.33 11.69 -1.91
C ASP A 350 -8.65 12.16 -0.62
N SER A 351 -7.87 13.25 -0.64
CA SER A 351 -7.73 14.05 0.58
C SER A 351 -9.08 14.70 0.91
N GLU A 352 -9.35 14.91 2.19
CA GLU A 352 -10.66 15.37 2.65
C GLU A 352 -10.52 16.59 3.57
N LEU A 353 -11.36 17.61 3.35
CA LEU A 353 -11.45 18.76 4.25
C LEU A 353 -12.71 18.67 5.12
N ILE A 354 -12.51 18.75 6.43
CA ILE A 354 -13.53 18.79 7.47
C ILE A 354 -13.47 20.16 8.15
N ASP A 355 -14.16 21.15 7.58
CA ASP A 355 -14.23 22.51 8.14
C ASP A 355 -15.04 22.58 9.45
N ASN A 356 -16.05 21.72 9.60
CA ASN A 356 -16.89 21.66 10.80
C ASN A 356 -16.47 20.52 11.72
N PHE A 357 -15.81 20.85 12.83
CA PHE A 357 -15.32 19.87 13.80
C PHE A 357 -16.43 18.95 14.36
N ALA A 358 -17.67 19.42 14.48
CA ALA A 358 -18.79 18.59 14.95
C ALA A 358 -19.10 17.40 14.02
N SER A 359 -18.70 17.48 12.74
CA SER A 359 -18.84 16.38 11.78
C SER A 359 -17.62 15.44 11.73
N PHE A 360 -16.55 15.76 12.45
CA PHE A 360 -15.32 14.98 12.44
C PHE A 360 -15.55 13.50 12.83
N PRO A 361 -16.28 13.15 13.91
CA PRO A 361 -16.42 11.75 14.33
C PRO A 361 -17.06 10.83 13.28
N SER A 362 -17.98 11.34 12.46
CA SER A 362 -18.61 10.55 11.39
C SER A 362 -17.75 10.49 10.14
N ARG A 363 -17.09 11.59 9.77
CA ARG A 363 -16.26 11.67 8.57
C ARG A 363 -14.93 10.93 8.71
N ILE A 364 -14.31 10.94 9.89
CA ILE A 364 -13.05 10.22 10.13
C ILE A 364 -13.22 8.71 9.94
N VAL A 365 -14.38 8.15 10.29
CA VAL A 365 -14.68 6.73 10.06
C VAL A 365 -14.60 6.40 8.57
N TYR A 366 -15.22 7.24 7.74
CA TYR A 366 -15.21 7.06 6.29
C TYR A 366 -13.80 7.22 5.72
N PHE A 367 -13.08 8.27 6.10
CA PHE A 367 -11.73 8.51 5.63
C PHE A 367 -10.76 7.36 5.98
N VAL A 368 -10.82 6.88 7.23
CA VAL A 368 -10.05 5.73 7.70
C VAL A 368 -10.40 4.48 6.90
N GLN A 369 -11.70 4.21 6.67
CA GLN A 369 -12.14 3.08 5.87
C GLN A 369 -11.56 3.12 4.45
N GLN A 370 -11.66 4.27 3.76
CA GLN A 370 -11.13 4.41 2.40
C GLN A 370 -9.62 4.23 2.33
N THR A 371 -8.89 4.87 3.25
CA THR A 371 -7.41 4.82 3.30
C THR A 371 -6.90 3.41 3.57
N ILE A 372 -7.53 2.71 4.51
CA ILE A 372 -7.20 1.33 4.85
C ILE A 372 -7.56 0.38 3.70
N GLN A 373 -8.70 0.59 3.05
CA GLN A 373 -9.11 -0.18 1.88
C GLN A 373 -8.12 -0.01 0.73
N ARG A 374 -7.64 1.21 0.48
CA ARG A 374 -6.58 1.50 -0.48
C ARG A 374 -5.33 0.67 -0.26
N TYR A 375 -4.82 0.63 0.97
CA TYR A 375 -3.64 -0.19 1.28
C TYR A 375 -3.85 -1.66 0.91
N LEU A 376 -4.99 -2.24 1.31
CA LEU A 376 -5.29 -3.64 1.02
C LEU A 376 -5.45 -3.92 -0.48
N VAL A 377 -6.17 -3.05 -1.21
CA VAL A 377 -6.41 -3.24 -2.64
C VAL A 377 -5.12 -3.11 -3.43
N ASN A 378 -4.29 -2.10 -3.14
CA ASN A 378 -3.01 -1.92 -3.84
C ASN A 378 -2.09 -3.11 -3.61
N ALA A 379 -1.88 -3.50 -2.34
CA ALA A 379 -1.03 -4.64 -2.01
C ALA A 379 -1.55 -5.97 -2.59
N ALA A 380 -2.85 -6.21 -2.58
CA ALA A 380 -3.44 -7.39 -3.20
C ALA A 380 -3.30 -7.37 -4.73
N THR A 381 -3.40 -6.20 -5.36
CA THR A 381 -3.23 -6.04 -6.81
C THR A 381 -1.78 -6.27 -7.24
N VAL A 382 -0.81 -5.76 -6.47
CA VAL A 382 0.62 -6.04 -6.70
C VAL A 382 0.90 -7.54 -6.63
N LEU A 383 0.37 -8.22 -5.60
CA LEU A 383 0.51 -9.67 -5.47
C LEU A 383 -0.14 -10.42 -6.65
N ASN A 384 -1.33 -9.99 -7.06
CA ASN A 384 -2.02 -10.56 -8.22
C ASN A 384 -1.23 -10.39 -9.52
N ASN A 385 -0.64 -9.20 -9.75
CA ASN A 385 0.17 -8.94 -10.94
C ASN A 385 1.43 -9.81 -10.96
N CYS A 386 2.03 -10.08 -9.80
CA CYS A 386 3.14 -11.01 -9.68
C CYS A 386 2.72 -12.45 -10.06
N HIS A 387 1.55 -12.90 -9.60
CA HIS A 387 0.99 -14.21 -9.98
C HIS A 387 0.71 -14.27 -11.48
N GLU A 388 0.10 -13.24 -12.06
CA GLU A 388 -0.18 -13.16 -13.49
C GLU A 388 1.10 -13.19 -14.34
N ARG A 389 2.13 -12.44 -13.94
CA ARG A 389 3.45 -12.47 -14.58
C ARG A 389 4.04 -13.88 -14.57
N SER A 390 3.97 -14.56 -13.43
CA SER A 390 4.53 -15.90 -13.24
C SER A 390 3.79 -16.95 -14.07
N LEU A 391 2.45 -16.89 -14.10
CA LEU A 391 1.63 -17.78 -14.93
C LEU A 391 1.88 -17.56 -16.42
N ASN A 392 1.99 -16.30 -16.87
CA ASN A 392 2.31 -15.99 -18.26
C ASN A 392 3.69 -16.52 -18.66
N MET A 393 4.69 -16.38 -17.79
CA MET A 393 6.02 -16.99 -17.98
C MET A 393 5.89 -18.51 -18.14
N PHE A 394 5.15 -19.17 -17.25
CA PHE A 394 4.97 -20.62 -17.30
C PHE A 394 4.33 -21.08 -18.61
N ILE A 395 3.28 -20.37 -19.06
CA ILE A 395 2.57 -20.68 -20.31
C ILE A 395 3.51 -20.54 -21.51
N VAL A 396 4.25 -19.43 -21.61
CA VAL A 396 5.17 -19.18 -22.73
C VAL A 396 6.31 -20.22 -22.74
N SER A 397 6.92 -20.49 -21.58
CA SER A 397 7.97 -21.51 -21.46
C SER A 397 7.49 -22.91 -21.84
N ALA A 398 6.26 -23.28 -21.46
CA ALA A 398 5.69 -24.57 -21.84
C ALA A 398 5.47 -24.68 -23.36
N PHE A 399 5.00 -23.60 -24.01
CA PHE A 399 4.84 -23.56 -25.46
C PHE A 399 6.17 -23.65 -26.21
N ASP A 400 7.19 -22.93 -25.76
CA ASP A 400 8.52 -22.97 -26.37
C ASP A 400 9.15 -24.36 -26.19
N MET A 401 9.02 -24.97 -25.01
CA MET A 401 9.48 -26.34 -24.75
C MET A 401 8.78 -27.36 -25.65
N ALA A 402 7.46 -27.28 -25.79
CA ALA A 402 6.70 -28.18 -26.66
C ALA A 402 7.11 -28.02 -28.14
N ARG A 403 7.35 -26.78 -28.58
CA ARG A 403 7.84 -26.48 -29.92
C ARG A 403 9.24 -27.06 -30.12
N ASP A 404 10.15 -26.85 -29.18
CA ASP A 404 11.51 -27.36 -29.27
C ASP A 404 11.55 -28.88 -29.29
N MET A 405 10.69 -29.54 -28.49
CA MET A 405 10.56 -31.00 -28.50
C MET A 405 10.05 -31.54 -29.86
N MET A 406 9.24 -30.78 -30.59
CA MET A 406 8.74 -31.16 -31.92
C MET A 406 9.69 -30.83 -33.07
N ILE A 407 10.38 -29.69 -33.00
CA ILE A 407 11.20 -29.18 -34.11
C ILE A 407 12.62 -29.72 -34.06
N THR A 408 13.22 -29.81 -32.87
CA THR A 408 14.63 -30.18 -32.70
C THR A 408 14.94 -31.56 -33.27
N PRO A 409 14.14 -32.63 -33.03
CA PRO A 409 14.41 -33.95 -33.61
C PRO A 409 14.39 -33.93 -35.13
N LYS A 410 13.43 -33.22 -35.74
CA LYS A 410 13.32 -33.10 -37.21
C LYS A 410 14.53 -32.39 -37.82
N LYS A 411 15.00 -31.31 -37.17
CA LYS A 411 16.22 -30.61 -37.60
C LYS A 411 17.45 -31.51 -37.47
N LEU A 412 17.54 -32.30 -36.40
CA LEU A 412 18.65 -33.21 -36.15
C LEU A 412 18.68 -34.37 -37.17
N GLU A 413 17.52 -34.94 -37.48
CA GLU A 413 17.39 -35.96 -38.53
C GLU A 413 17.75 -35.42 -39.91
N PHE A 414 17.30 -34.20 -40.24
CA PHE A 414 17.65 -33.54 -41.48
C PHE A 414 19.17 -33.29 -41.60
N ALA A 415 19.78 -32.77 -40.53
CA ALA A 415 21.23 -32.55 -40.47
C ALA A 415 21.99 -33.88 -40.65
N ARG A 416 21.56 -34.94 -39.95
CA ARG A 416 22.16 -36.27 -40.09
C ARG A 416 22.02 -36.83 -41.50
N GLY A 417 20.88 -36.61 -42.16
CA GLY A 417 20.66 -36.97 -43.56
C GLY A 417 21.64 -36.27 -44.49
N LYS A 418 21.82 -34.95 -44.32
CA LYS A 418 22.78 -34.16 -45.10
C LYS A 418 24.23 -34.55 -44.85
N GLU A 419 24.59 -34.84 -43.60
CA GLU A 419 25.92 -35.34 -43.25
C GLU A 419 26.20 -36.69 -43.93
N THR A 420 25.21 -37.60 -43.94
CA THR A 420 25.34 -38.90 -44.61
C THR A 420 25.49 -38.76 -46.14
N GLU A 421 24.76 -37.84 -46.76
CA GLU A 421 24.87 -37.52 -48.19
C GLU A 421 26.28 -37.00 -48.51
N LEU A 422 26.77 -36.07 -47.70
CA LEU A 422 28.09 -35.46 -47.85
C LEU A 422 29.19 -36.51 -47.69
N TYR A 423 29.08 -37.38 -46.68
CA TYR A 423 30.00 -38.49 -46.44
C TYR A 423 30.07 -39.45 -47.63
N LYS A 424 28.91 -39.85 -48.19
CA LYS A 424 28.88 -40.72 -49.37
C LYS A 424 29.54 -40.07 -50.59
N SER A 425 29.28 -38.79 -50.82
CA SER A 425 29.91 -38.03 -51.90
C SER A 425 31.42 -37.97 -51.74
N LEU A 426 31.89 -37.66 -50.52
CA LEU A 426 33.31 -37.56 -50.21
C LEU A 426 34.02 -38.92 -50.32
N MET A 427 33.38 -39.99 -49.86
CA MET A 427 33.88 -41.36 -50.02
C MET A 427 34.00 -41.74 -51.50
N LYS A 428 33.00 -41.41 -52.32
CA LYS A 428 33.04 -41.65 -53.77
C LYS A 428 34.23 -40.93 -54.43
N ILE A 429 34.38 -39.63 -54.16
CA ILE A 429 35.51 -38.83 -54.67
C ILE A 429 36.85 -39.43 -54.21
N SER A 430 36.93 -39.88 -52.95
CA SER A 430 38.16 -40.46 -52.39
C SER A 430 38.53 -41.80 -53.05
N VAL A 431 37.55 -42.63 -53.39
CA VAL A 431 37.76 -43.89 -54.14
C VAL A 431 38.22 -43.58 -55.56
N GLU A 432 37.51 -42.70 -56.28
CA GLU A 432 37.86 -42.31 -57.65
C GLU A 432 39.28 -41.72 -57.73
N LYS A 433 39.65 -40.85 -56.77
CA LYS A 433 41.00 -40.29 -56.68
C LYS A 433 42.05 -41.33 -56.30
N GLY A 434 41.69 -42.32 -55.47
CA GLY A 434 42.56 -43.46 -55.16
C GLY A 434 42.90 -44.27 -56.41
N ASP A 435 41.91 -44.53 -57.26
CA ASP A 435 42.11 -45.25 -58.53
C ASP A 435 42.92 -44.41 -59.54
N GLU A 436 42.68 -43.10 -59.62
CA GLU A 436 43.46 -42.18 -60.46
C GLU A 436 44.93 -42.15 -60.05
N ILE A 437 45.22 -42.05 -58.74
CA ILE A 437 46.59 -42.10 -58.22
C ILE A 437 47.24 -43.45 -58.56
N LYS A 438 46.51 -44.56 -58.42
CA LYS A 438 47.02 -45.90 -58.77
C LYS A 438 47.36 -46.01 -60.26
N LEU A 439 46.51 -45.44 -61.13
CA LEU A 439 46.74 -45.40 -62.57
C LEU A 439 47.98 -44.57 -62.92
N MET A 440 48.09 -43.35 -62.37
CA MET A 440 49.28 -42.49 -62.56
C MET A 440 50.57 -43.17 -62.10
N ILE A 441 50.56 -43.87 -60.96
CA ILE A 441 51.72 -44.63 -60.48
C ILE A 441 52.08 -45.73 -61.48
N SER A 442 51.09 -46.49 -61.97
CA SER A 442 51.31 -47.56 -62.94
C SER A 442 51.87 -47.04 -64.27
N GLU A 443 51.31 -45.96 -64.81
CA GLU A 443 51.81 -45.31 -66.04
C GLU A 443 53.23 -44.78 -65.85
N THR A 444 53.51 -44.15 -64.70
CA THR A 444 54.85 -43.66 -64.36
C THR A 444 55.85 -44.80 -64.25
N ILE A 445 55.48 -45.92 -63.59
CA ILE A 445 56.32 -47.12 -63.51
C ILE A 445 56.57 -47.70 -64.90
N GLN A 446 55.56 -47.80 -65.77
CA GLN A 446 55.74 -48.29 -67.14
C GLN A 446 56.63 -47.39 -68.00
N SER A 447 56.45 -46.07 -67.89
CA SER A 447 57.29 -45.09 -68.58
C SER A 447 58.75 -45.17 -68.12
N ILE A 448 58.97 -45.23 -66.80
CA ILE A 448 60.31 -45.35 -66.22
C ILE A 448 60.91 -46.73 -66.52
N HIS A 449 60.11 -47.80 -66.59
CA HIS A 449 60.57 -49.15 -66.89
C HIS A 449 61.34 -49.20 -68.21
N GLN A 450 60.81 -48.58 -69.27
CA GLN A 450 61.50 -48.55 -70.55
C GLN A 450 62.86 -47.84 -70.45
N SER A 451 62.90 -46.68 -69.76
CA SER A 451 64.15 -45.95 -69.51
C SER A 451 65.14 -46.72 -68.63
N LEU A 452 64.67 -47.48 -67.64
CA LEU A 452 65.50 -48.33 -66.79
C LEU A 452 66.06 -49.52 -67.56
N VAL A 453 65.27 -50.15 -68.43
CA VAL A 453 65.73 -51.23 -69.31
C VAL A 453 66.81 -50.72 -70.27
N ASP A 454 66.60 -49.55 -70.88
CA ASP A 454 67.59 -48.94 -71.78
C ASP A 454 68.87 -48.56 -71.02
N LYS A 455 68.77 -47.99 -69.81
CA LYS A 455 69.92 -47.69 -68.94
C LYS A 455 70.63 -48.96 -68.45
N ALA A 456 69.91 -50.04 -68.18
CA ALA A 456 70.48 -51.33 -67.78
C ALA A 456 71.18 -52.02 -68.97
N ALA A 457 70.64 -51.90 -70.19
CA ALA A 457 71.26 -52.41 -71.42
C ALA A 457 72.52 -51.63 -71.81
N GLN A 458 72.59 -50.34 -71.46
CA GLN A 458 73.79 -49.50 -71.60
C GLN A 458 74.74 -49.60 -70.39
N TYR A 459 74.39 -50.36 -69.36
CA TYR A 459 75.22 -50.54 -68.18
C TYR A 459 76.31 -51.56 -68.50
N GLU A 460 77.54 -51.08 -68.70
CA GLU A 460 78.71 -51.94 -68.63
C GLU A 460 78.90 -52.36 -67.16
N PHE A 461 78.80 -53.67 -66.91
CA PHE A 461 79.26 -54.23 -65.65
C PHE A 461 80.77 -54.03 -65.57
N LEU A 462 81.21 -53.15 -64.67
CA LEU A 462 82.62 -53.08 -64.25
C LEU A 462 82.92 -54.34 -63.43
N GLU A 463 83.73 -55.24 -64.01
CA GLU A 463 84.44 -56.29 -63.26
C GLU A 463 85.43 -55.72 -62.25
#